data_AF-A0A1H0NWL9-F1
#
_entry.id   AF-A0A1H0NWL9-F1
#
_cell.length_a   1.000
_cell.length_b   1.000
_cell.length_c   1.000
_cell.angle_alpha   90.00
_cell.angle_beta   90.00
_cell.angle_gamma   90.00
#
_symmetry.space_group_name_H-M   'P 1'
#
loop_
_entity.id
_entity.type
_entity.pdbx_description
1 polymer ?
#
loop_
_entity_poly.entity_id
_entity_poly.type
_entity_poly.pdbx_seq_one_letter_code
_entity_poly.pdbx_strand_id
1 'polypeptide(L)'
;MSKDKFDRHAALARLDMDQLWQLCGHDGHASAEFGEDVRAALDRYRPGPDPKFRLNAEDRKGRYRRLTKALDALRIEIETMHPQLVWELESAGIDVEPDEFVKISVGTRHEGLSYGEYVLDGLAESVAQLSDVVPAAMGQTKASRGRPKQNAGLEQVITALALTYEKHTGKRPLEGYRQDGLDASQPYKGPFFEFLSAVLWCFNGREFPSGHAIGDAARRAFGLRK
;
A
#
# COMPACT_ATOMS: atom_id res chain seq x y z
N MET A 1 -16.73 -27.42 5.14
CA MET A 1 -15.46 -26.79 5.56
C MET A 1 -15.68 -25.30 5.65
N SER A 2 -15.62 -24.74 6.86
CA SER A 2 -15.80 -23.30 7.10
C SER A 2 -14.80 -22.50 6.24
N LYS A 3 -15.30 -21.54 5.46
CA LYS A 3 -14.48 -20.51 4.84
C LYS A 3 -14.13 -19.52 5.95
N ASP A 4 -13.09 -19.82 6.73
CA ASP A 4 -12.54 -18.81 7.63
C ASP A 4 -12.13 -17.61 6.79
N LYS A 5 -12.84 -16.52 7.03
CA LYS A 5 -12.59 -15.24 6.40
C LYS A 5 -11.24 -14.78 6.94
N PHE A 6 -10.24 -14.65 6.07
CA PHE A 6 -8.93 -14.11 6.43
C PHE A 6 -9.12 -12.78 7.18
N ASP A 7 -8.75 -12.75 8.46
CA ASP A 7 -8.77 -11.56 9.29
C ASP A 7 -7.37 -10.95 9.31
N ARG A 8 -7.21 -9.88 8.50
CA ARG A 8 -5.96 -9.14 8.37
C ARG A 8 -5.56 -8.47 9.68
N HIS A 9 -6.51 -7.95 10.45
CA HIS A 9 -6.18 -7.27 11.71
C HIS A 9 -5.65 -8.28 12.73
N ALA A 10 -6.28 -9.45 12.82
CA ALA A 10 -5.77 -10.55 13.63
C ALA A 10 -4.39 -11.05 13.13
N ALA A 11 -4.15 -11.08 11.81
CA ALA A 11 -2.85 -11.45 11.27
C ALA A 11 -1.75 -10.45 11.63
N LEU A 12 -1.99 -9.14 11.45
CA LEU A 12 -1.03 -8.08 11.77
C LEU A 12 -0.78 -7.94 13.27
N ALA A 13 -1.76 -8.28 14.12
CA ALA A 13 -1.58 -8.32 15.56
C ALA A 13 -0.59 -9.41 16.03
N ARG A 14 -0.27 -10.39 15.18
CA ARG A 14 0.74 -11.43 15.46
C ARG A 14 2.18 -11.00 15.13
N LEU A 15 2.38 -9.79 14.59
CA LEU A 15 3.71 -9.28 14.34
C LEU A 15 4.42 -8.98 15.65
N ASP A 16 5.54 -9.64 15.88
CA ASP A 16 6.46 -9.30 16.95
C ASP A 16 7.35 -8.14 16.49
N MET A 17 6.92 -6.91 16.80
CA MET A 17 7.62 -5.70 16.36
C MET A 17 9.02 -5.59 16.96
N ASP A 18 9.22 -6.05 18.19
CA ASP A 18 10.52 -6.01 18.85
C ASP A 18 11.49 -6.99 18.19
N GLN A 19 11.02 -8.18 17.82
CA GLN A 19 11.82 -9.11 17.01
C GLN A 19 12.20 -8.51 15.66
N LEU A 20 11.26 -7.84 14.98
CA LEU A 20 11.53 -7.18 13.69
C LEU A 20 12.55 -6.03 13.84
N TRP A 21 12.46 -5.28 14.94
CA TRP A 21 13.40 -4.22 15.27
C TRP A 21 14.82 -4.75 15.50
N GLN A 22 14.94 -5.88 16.19
CA GLN A 22 16.21 -6.58 16.38
C GLN A 22 16.80 -7.12 15.07
N LEU A 23 15.96 -7.62 14.16
CA LEU A 23 16.42 -8.03 12.81
C LEU A 23 16.94 -6.84 11.99
N CYS A 24 16.47 -5.63 12.28
CA CYS A 24 17.01 -4.38 11.73
C CYS A 24 18.34 -3.96 12.38
N GLY A 25 18.82 -4.69 13.40
CA GLY A 25 20.10 -4.43 14.07
C GLY A 25 20.01 -3.41 15.21
N HIS A 26 18.81 -3.16 15.71
CA HIS A 26 18.57 -2.27 16.84
C HIS A 26 18.30 -3.05 18.12
N ASP A 27 18.75 -2.51 19.25
CA ASP A 27 18.45 -3.07 20.57
C ASP A 27 17.16 -2.49 21.15
N GLY A 28 16.51 -3.25 22.04
CA GLY A 28 15.36 -2.78 22.81
C GLY A 28 14.02 -2.88 22.08
N HIS A 29 13.09 -2.01 22.46
CA HIS A 29 11.73 -2.00 21.91
C HIS A 29 11.64 -1.25 20.59
N ALA A 30 10.78 -1.74 19.71
CA ALA A 30 10.46 -1.07 18.46
C ALA A 30 9.89 0.33 18.69
N SER A 31 10.32 1.31 17.88
CA SER A 31 9.68 2.62 17.88
C SER A 31 8.25 2.52 17.33
N ALA A 32 7.37 3.44 17.77
CA ALA A 32 6.00 3.51 17.25
C ALA A 32 5.98 3.73 15.74
N GLU A 33 6.84 4.63 15.24
CA GLU A 33 7.01 4.94 13.83
C GLU A 33 7.39 3.70 12.99
N PHE A 34 8.32 2.87 13.47
CA PHE A 34 8.67 1.63 12.78
C PHE A 34 7.47 0.68 12.65
N GLY A 35 6.70 0.54 13.73
CA GLY A 35 5.49 -0.29 13.72
C GLY A 35 4.41 0.24 12.77
N GLU A 36 4.27 1.55 12.64
CA GLU A 36 3.35 2.19 11.68
C GLU A 36 3.80 1.98 10.24
N ASP A 37 5.08 2.20 9.93
CA ASP A 37 5.65 1.99 8.60
C ASP A 37 5.48 0.54 8.14
N VAL A 38 5.78 -0.44 9.01
CA VAL A 38 5.61 -1.87 8.71
C VAL A 38 4.13 -2.21 8.45
N ARG A 39 3.21 -1.69 9.27
CA ARG A 39 1.77 -1.91 9.07
C ARG A 39 1.25 -1.24 7.80
N ALA A 40 1.71 -0.04 7.48
CA ALA A 40 1.38 0.67 6.26
C ALA A 40 1.84 -0.10 5.02
N ALA A 41 3.06 -0.64 5.04
CA ALA A 41 3.58 -1.50 3.96
C ALA A 41 2.72 -2.76 3.74
N LEU A 42 2.09 -3.28 4.80
CA LEU A 42 1.26 -4.47 4.75
C LEU A 42 -0.24 -4.21 4.56
N ASP A 43 -0.71 -2.96 4.65
CA ASP A 43 -2.15 -2.66 4.66
C ASP A 43 -2.83 -3.23 3.40
N ARG A 44 -2.19 -3.16 2.24
CA ARG A 44 -2.78 -3.67 0.99
C ARG A 44 -2.43 -5.13 0.68
N TYR A 45 -1.61 -5.79 1.51
CA TYR A 45 -1.25 -7.18 1.26
C TYR A 45 -2.39 -8.14 1.57
N ARG A 46 -2.66 -9.03 0.62
CA ARG A 46 -3.57 -10.17 0.81
C ARG A 46 -2.84 -11.44 0.36
N PRO A 47 -2.46 -12.33 1.29
CA PRO A 47 -1.86 -13.61 0.92
C PRO A 47 -2.87 -14.44 0.12
N GLY A 48 -2.37 -15.32 -0.76
CA GLY A 48 -3.20 -16.28 -1.48
C GLY A 48 -3.52 -15.90 -2.94
N PRO A 49 -4.33 -16.73 -3.64
CA PRO A 49 -4.91 -16.30 -4.90
C PRO A 49 -5.78 -15.09 -4.59
N ASP A 50 -5.49 -13.96 -5.26
CA ASP A 50 -6.32 -12.76 -5.18
C ASP A 50 -7.78 -13.22 -5.23
N PRO A 51 -8.61 -12.95 -4.19
CA PRO A 51 -9.99 -13.39 -4.19
C PRO A 51 -10.51 -13.05 -5.56
N LYS A 52 -11.13 -14.02 -6.24
CA LYS A 52 -11.74 -13.79 -7.56
C LYS A 52 -12.83 -12.73 -7.36
N PHE A 53 -12.47 -11.45 -7.22
CA PHE A 53 -13.29 -10.28 -7.46
C PHE A 53 -13.44 -10.19 -8.98
N ARG A 54 -13.91 -11.30 -9.54
CA ARG A 54 -14.37 -11.39 -10.91
C ARG A 54 -15.83 -11.04 -10.82
N LEU A 55 -16.10 -9.73 -10.76
CA LEU A 55 -17.35 -9.25 -11.30
C LEU A 55 -17.41 -9.73 -12.75
N ASN A 56 -18.55 -10.31 -13.13
CA ASN A 56 -18.78 -10.61 -14.54
C ASN A 56 -18.68 -9.30 -15.36
N ALA A 57 -18.50 -9.41 -16.67
CA ALA A 57 -18.23 -8.23 -17.49
C ALA A 57 -19.35 -7.19 -17.41
N GLU A 58 -20.61 -7.63 -17.27
CA GLU A 58 -21.78 -6.76 -17.15
C GLU A 58 -21.81 -6.00 -15.81
N ASP A 59 -21.68 -6.70 -14.69
CA ASP A 59 -21.61 -6.13 -13.35
C ASP A 59 -20.43 -5.17 -13.22
N ARG A 60 -19.28 -5.56 -13.79
CA ARG A 60 -18.08 -4.73 -13.83
C ARG A 60 -18.38 -3.43 -14.58
N LYS A 61 -18.84 -3.51 -15.83
CA LYS A 61 -19.18 -2.35 -16.66
C LYS A 61 -20.23 -1.45 -15.98
N GLY A 62 -21.24 -2.04 -15.36
CA GLY A 62 -22.26 -1.32 -14.60
C GLY A 62 -21.68 -0.59 -13.38
N ARG A 63 -20.75 -1.20 -12.64
CA ARG A 63 -20.06 -0.54 -11.52
C ARG A 63 -19.10 0.55 -11.98
N TYR A 64 -18.31 0.33 -13.03
CA TYR A 64 -17.45 1.38 -13.60
C TYR A 64 -18.27 2.59 -14.06
N ARG A 65 -19.38 2.39 -14.78
CA ARG A 65 -20.28 3.48 -15.17
C ARG A 65 -20.85 4.24 -13.98
N ARG A 66 -21.27 3.54 -12.92
CA ARG A 66 -21.75 4.18 -11.70
C ARG A 66 -20.66 4.99 -11.01
N LEU A 67 -19.45 4.45 -10.95
CA LEU A 67 -18.29 5.12 -10.37
C LEU A 67 -17.91 6.37 -11.16
N THR A 68 -17.83 6.29 -12.49
CA THR A 68 -17.61 7.45 -13.37
C THR A 68 -18.67 8.51 -13.14
N LYS A 69 -19.96 8.15 -13.13
CA LYS A 69 -21.05 9.10 -12.87
C LYS A 69 -20.95 9.74 -11.49
N ALA A 70 -20.55 8.98 -10.47
CA ALA A 70 -20.38 9.50 -9.12
C ALA A 70 -19.18 10.45 -9.02
N LEU A 71 -18.08 10.15 -9.70
CA LEU A 71 -16.91 11.05 -9.78
C LEU A 71 -17.24 12.33 -10.54
N ASP A 72 -17.96 12.25 -11.66
CA ASP A 72 -18.41 13.43 -12.40
C ASP A 72 -19.32 14.32 -11.56
N ALA A 73 -20.29 13.72 -10.86
CA ALA A 73 -21.18 14.45 -9.95
C ALA A 73 -20.39 15.11 -8.82
N LEU A 74 -19.48 14.37 -8.17
CA LEU A 74 -18.64 14.89 -7.10
C LEU A 74 -17.74 16.03 -7.59
N ARG A 75 -17.18 15.92 -8.80
CA ARG A 75 -16.37 17.00 -9.39
C ARG A 75 -17.19 18.27 -9.57
N ILE A 76 -18.40 18.16 -10.12
CA ILE A 76 -19.30 19.30 -10.31
C ILE A 76 -19.68 19.94 -8.97
N GLU A 77 -20.03 19.13 -7.97
CA GLU A 77 -20.36 19.65 -6.63
C GLU A 77 -19.15 20.35 -5.99
N ILE A 78 -17.95 19.78 -6.10
CA ILE A 78 -16.73 20.44 -5.60
C ILE A 78 -16.50 21.75 -6.35
N GLU A 79 -16.49 21.76 -7.67
CA GLU A 79 -16.25 22.96 -8.49
C GLU A 79 -17.27 24.08 -8.21
N THR A 80 -18.55 23.71 -8.00
CA THR A 80 -19.62 24.68 -7.77
C THR A 80 -19.66 25.19 -6.34
N MET A 81 -19.39 24.33 -5.35
CA MET A 81 -19.38 24.73 -3.94
C MET A 81 -18.02 25.26 -3.47
N HIS A 82 -16.93 25.08 -4.24
CA HIS A 82 -15.58 25.47 -3.81
C HIS A 82 -15.52 26.91 -3.27
N PRO A 83 -16.04 27.94 -3.96
CA PRO A 83 -15.95 29.31 -3.46
C PRO A 83 -16.75 29.52 -2.18
N GLN A 84 -17.90 28.84 -2.06
CA GLN A 84 -18.77 28.91 -0.89
C GLN A 84 -18.12 28.23 0.32
N LEU A 85 -17.53 27.05 0.12
CA LEU A 85 -16.85 26.30 1.18
C LEU A 85 -15.61 27.04 1.69
N VAL A 86 -14.83 27.65 0.80
CA VAL A 86 -13.69 28.50 1.21
C VAL A 86 -14.18 29.64 2.09
N TRP A 87 -15.20 30.37 1.64
CA TRP A 87 -15.77 31.47 2.43
C TRP A 87 -16.32 31.01 3.79
N GLU A 88 -16.98 29.85 3.86
CA GLU A 88 -17.51 29.30 5.11
C GLU A 88 -16.40 28.86 6.08
N LEU A 89 -15.32 28.25 5.56
CA LEU A 89 -14.16 27.83 6.35
C LEU A 89 -13.43 29.04 6.95
N GLU A 90 -13.19 30.07 6.14
CA GLU A 90 -12.63 31.35 6.59
C GLU A 90 -13.54 32.01 7.64
N SER A 91 -14.85 32.09 7.37
CA SER A 91 -15.82 32.75 8.24
C SER A 91 -16.03 32.04 9.57
N ALA A 92 -15.93 30.70 9.58
CA ALA A 92 -16.08 29.90 10.78
C ALA A 92 -14.77 29.73 11.56
N GLY A 93 -13.63 30.19 11.01
CA GLY A 93 -12.32 30.02 11.63
C GLY A 93 -11.93 28.54 11.82
N ILE A 94 -12.47 27.63 10.99
CA ILE A 94 -12.19 26.18 11.03
C ILE A 94 -10.89 25.89 10.25
N ASP A 95 -9.97 26.84 10.29
CA ASP A 95 -8.73 26.82 9.56
C ASP A 95 -7.58 26.33 10.45
N VAL A 96 -7.91 25.37 11.30
CA VAL A 96 -6.99 24.82 12.29
C VAL A 96 -6.00 23.92 11.54
N GLU A 97 -4.83 24.48 11.23
CA GLU A 97 -3.66 23.69 10.86
C GLU A 97 -3.41 22.66 11.96
N PRO A 98 -3.43 21.34 11.67
CA PRO A 98 -2.99 20.33 12.62
C PRO A 98 -1.56 20.62 13.06
N ASP A 99 -1.21 20.32 14.32
CA ASP A 99 0.14 20.56 14.86
C ASP A 99 1.27 19.87 14.04
N GLU A 100 0.92 18.85 13.24
CA GLU A 100 1.82 18.10 12.35
C GLU A 100 1.87 18.63 10.90
N PHE A 101 1.13 19.71 10.57
CA PHE A 101 1.10 20.28 9.23
C PHE A 101 2.38 21.10 8.95
N VAL A 102 3.37 20.44 8.35
CA VAL A 102 4.60 21.11 7.93
C VAL A 102 4.35 21.79 6.57
N LYS A 103 4.31 23.12 6.52
CA LYS A 103 4.21 23.96 5.29
C LYS A 103 5.18 23.60 4.16
N ILE A 104 6.24 22.84 4.44
CA ILE A 104 7.23 22.36 3.47
C ILE A 104 6.69 21.19 2.62
N SER A 105 5.63 20.50 3.08
CA SER A 105 5.01 19.37 2.36
C SER A 105 3.99 19.79 1.30
N VAL A 106 3.51 21.04 1.37
CA VAL A 106 2.68 21.65 0.34
C VAL A 106 3.62 22.15 -0.75
N GLY A 107 3.69 21.46 -1.88
CA GLY A 107 4.49 21.92 -3.02
C GLY A 107 4.12 23.34 -3.44
N THR A 108 4.94 23.97 -4.29
CA THR A 108 4.79 25.37 -4.71
C THR A 108 3.43 25.74 -5.31
N ARG A 109 2.61 24.75 -5.69
CA ARG A 109 1.27 24.93 -6.24
C ARG A 109 0.23 25.36 -5.20
N HIS A 110 0.41 25.01 -3.94
CA HIS A 110 -0.55 25.28 -2.85
C HIS A 110 0.05 26.21 -1.79
N GLU A 111 1.16 26.89 -2.13
CA GLU A 111 1.80 27.86 -1.27
C GLU A 111 0.88 29.07 -1.06
N GLY A 112 0.66 29.44 0.20
CA GLY A 112 -0.20 30.58 0.56
C GLY A 112 -1.68 30.25 0.69
N LEU A 113 -2.10 29.01 0.41
CA LEU A 113 -3.44 28.54 0.76
C LEU A 113 -3.54 28.28 2.27
N SER A 114 -4.71 28.51 2.81
CA SER A 114 -5.08 28.01 4.12
C SER A 114 -5.17 26.47 4.17
N TYR A 115 -5.21 25.89 5.37
CA TYR A 115 -5.33 24.43 5.51
C TYR A 115 -6.66 23.93 4.91
N GLY A 116 -7.76 24.65 5.17
CA GLY A 116 -9.07 24.33 4.60
C GLY A 116 -9.07 24.38 3.07
N GLU A 117 -8.50 25.44 2.49
CA GLU A 117 -8.36 25.57 1.03
C GLU A 117 -7.47 24.47 0.43
N TYR A 118 -6.35 24.16 1.08
CA TYR A 118 -5.46 23.08 0.65
C TYR A 118 -6.19 21.73 0.59
N VAL A 119 -6.99 21.40 1.60
CA VAL A 119 -7.75 20.13 1.64
C VAL A 119 -8.79 20.07 0.53
N LEU A 120 -9.50 21.18 0.26
CA LEU A 120 -10.48 21.25 -0.83
C LEU A 120 -9.83 21.13 -2.21
N ASP A 121 -8.73 21.84 -2.44
CA ASP A 121 -8.00 21.81 -3.70
C ASP A 121 -7.38 20.41 -3.94
N GLY A 122 -6.81 19.80 -2.90
CA GLY A 122 -6.29 18.42 -2.94
C GLY A 122 -7.38 17.37 -3.20
N LEU A 123 -8.59 17.58 -2.69
CA LEU A 123 -9.75 16.72 -3.00
C LEU A 123 -10.14 16.88 -4.48
N ALA A 124 -10.22 18.11 -5.00
CA ALA A 124 -10.53 18.37 -6.40
C ALA A 124 -9.53 17.69 -7.34
N GLU A 125 -8.23 17.80 -7.05
CA GLU A 125 -7.17 17.12 -7.80
C GLU A 125 -7.31 15.60 -7.73
N SER A 126 -7.54 15.04 -6.55
CA SER A 126 -7.71 13.59 -6.37
C SER A 126 -8.92 13.06 -7.14
N VAL A 127 -10.03 13.80 -7.16
CA VAL A 127 -11.24 13.45 -7.93
C VAL A 127 -10.94 13.52 -9.43
N ALA A 128 -10.20 14.52 -9.91
CA ALA A 128 -9.77 14.61 -11.30
C ALA A 128 -8.88 13.43 -11.71
N GLN A 129 -7.87 13.10 -10.90
CA GLN A 129 -7.01 11.94 -11.14
C GLN A 129 -7.80 10.63 -11.19
N LEU A 130 -8.76 10.44 -10.28
CA LEU A 130 -9.63 9.26 -10.29
C LEU A 130 -10.53 9.22 -11.53
N SER A 131 -10.98 10.38 -12.01
CA SER A 131 -11.79 10.50 -13.22
C SER A 131 -11.03 10.06 -14.48
N ASP A 132 -9.71 10.17 -14.48
CA ASP A 132 -8.85 9.66 -15.56
C ASP A 132 -8.53 8.16 -15.41
N VAL A 133 -8.23 7.73 -14.19
CA VAL A 133 -7.81 6.35 -13.90
C VAL A 133 -8.95 5.35 -14.09
N VAL A 134 -10.18 5.69 -13.68
CA VAL A 134 -11.32 4.76 -13.68
C VAL A 134 -11.73 4.32 -15.11
N PRO A 135 -11.89 5.22 -16.09
CA PRO A 135 -12.14 4.84 -17.49
C PRO A 135 -10.96 4.07 -18.11
N ALA A 136 -9.72 4.46 -17.81
CA ALA A 136 -8.53 3.78 -18.31
C ALA A 136 -8.45 2.33 -17.79
N ALA A 137 -8.75 2.11 -16.50
CA ALA A 137 -8.82 0.78 -15.90
C ALA A 137 -9.91 -0.11 -16.53
N MET A 138 -11.05 0.49 -16.91
CA MET A 138 -12.10 -0.20 -17.66
C MET A 138 -11.62 -0.65 -19.05
N GLY A 139 -10.85 0.19 -19.76
CA GLY A 139 -10.33 -0.11 -21.10
C GLY A 139 -9.19 -1.14 -21.12
N GLN A 140 -8.37 -1.18 -20.06
CA GLN A 140 -7.19 -2.06 -19.94
C GLN A 140 -7.53 -3.49 -19.49
N THR A 141 -8.73 -3.73 -18.95
CA THR A 141 -9.13 -5.06 -18.44
C THR A 141 -9.54 -6.02 -19.55
N LYS A 142 -8.57 -6.49 -20.34
CA LYS A 142 -8.70 -7.77 -21.06
C LYS A 142 -8.73 -8.89 -20.01
N ALA A 143 -9.70 -9.78 -20.10
CA ALA A 143 -9.75 -10.94 -19.23
C ALA A 143 -8.43 -11.72 -19.38
N SER A 144 -7.59 -11.74 -18.35
CA SER A 144 -6.39 -12.57 -18.37
C SER A 144 -6.86 -14.02 -18.49
N ARG A 145 -6.59 -14.68 -19.63
CA ARG A 145 -6.77 -16.12 -19.79
C ARG A 145 -5.73 -16.80 -18.89
N GLY A 146 -6.10 -17.08 -17.64
CA GLY A 146 -5.19 -17.67 -16.66
C GLY A 146 -5.78 -17.79 -15.26
N ARG A 147 -5.13 -18.61 -14.44
CA ARG A 147 -5.33 -18.62 -12.99
C ARG A 147 -4.87 -17.26 -12.43
N PRO A 148 -5.55 -16.69 -11.42
CA PRO A 148 -5.10 -15.47 -10.76
C PRO A 148 -3.63 -15.61 -10.34
N LYS A 149 -2.82 -14.56 -10.50
CA LYS A 149 -1.46 -14.55 -9.96
C LYS A 149 -1.59 -14.75 -8.45
N GLN A 150 -1.02 -15.84 -7.93
CA GLN A 150 -0.86 -15.98 -6.49
C GLN A 150 0.05 -14.84 -6.03
N ASN A 151 -0.30 -14.17 -4.92
CA ASN A 151 0.52 -13.13 -4.32
C ASN A 151 0.78 -11.91 -5.25
N ALA A 152 -0.21 -11.47 -6.03
CA ALA A 152 -0.05 -10.38 -7.00
C ALA A 152 0.44 -9.05 -6.38
N GLY A 153 0.15 -8.79 -5.09
CA GLY A 153 0.63 -7.62 -4.36
C GLY A 153 1.98 -7.80 -3.66
N LEU A 154 2.59 -8.99 -3.70
CA LEU A 154 3.80 -9.30 -2.94
C LEU A 154 5.01 -8.48 -3.39
N GLU A 155 5.14 -8.19 -4.69
CA GLU A 155 6.22 -7.35 -5.19
C GLU A 155 6.12 -5.92 -4.65
N GLN A 156 4.92 -5.32 -4.69
CA GLN A 156 4.67 -3.98 -4.16
C GLN A 156 4.94 -3.91 -2.66
N VAL A 157 4.49 -4.93 -1.93
CA VAL A 157 4.71 -5.05 -0.47
C VAL A 157 6.19 -5.20 -0.15
N ILE A 158 6.92 -6.04 -0.91
CA ILE A 158 8.37 -6.16 -0.74
C ILE A 158 9.06 -4.83 -1.02
N THR A 159 8.67 -4.07 -2.05
CA THR A 159 9.22 -2.73 -2.29
C THR A 159 8.93 -1.77 -1.14
N ALA A 160 7.71 -1.76 -0.60
CA ALA A 160 7.35 -0.90 0.53
C ALA A 160 8.12 -1.29 1.81
N LEU A 161 8.25 -2.59 2.08
CA LEU A 161 9.06 -3.11 3.19
C LEU A 161 10.56 -2.82 2.99
N ALA A 162 11.03 -2.76 1.74
CA ALA A 162 12.39 -2.39 1.41
C ALA A 162 12.69 -0.93 1.80
N LEU A 163 11.78 -0.01 1.47
CA LEU A 163 11.88 1.39 1.87
C LEU A 163 11.84 1.55 3.39
N THR A 164 10.96 0.79 4.06
CA THR A 164 10.90 0.76 5.53
C THR A 164 12.21 0.27 6.13
N TYR A 165 12.74 -0.85 5.63
CA TYR A 165 14.01 -1.41 6.08
C TYR A 165 15.17 -0.43 5.85
N GLU A 166 15.27 0.19 4.68
CA GLU A 166 16.33 1.16 4.37
C GLU A 166 16.21 2.41 5.24
N LYS A 167 15.00 2.95 5.45
CA LYS A 167 14.74 4.09 6.33
C LYS A 167 15.25 3.84 7.75
N HIS A 168 14.96 2.66 8.30
CA HIS A 168 15.25 2.34 9.70
C HIS A 168 16.63 1.72 9.93
N THR A 169 17.28 1.15 8.91
CA THR A 169 18.63 0.53 9.08
C THR A 169 19.76 1.31 8.42
N GLY A 170 19.44 2.21 7.47
CA GLY A 170 20.42 2.84 6.58
C GLY A 170 21.09 1.87 5.59
N LYS A 171 20.68 0.59 5.57
CA LYS A 171 21.28 -0.45 4.74
C LYS A 171 20.43 -0.70 3.51
N ARG A 172 21.09 -1.04 2.41
CA ARG A 172 20.36 -1.38 1.18
C ARG A 172 19.70 -2.76 1.33
N PRO A 173 18.45 -2.95 0.88
CA PRO A 173 17.71 -4.21 1.00
C PRO A 173 18.40 -5.45 0.38
N LEU A 174 19.29 -5.26 -0.59
CA LEU A 174 20.05 -6.35 -1.22
C LEU A 174 21.47 -6.52 -0.69
N GLU A 175 21.85 -5.76 0.33
CA GLU A 175 23.15 -5.86 0.97
C GLU A 175 23.28 -7.22 1.70
N GLY A 176 24.35 -7.96 1.39
CA GLY A 176 24.56 -9.31 1.96
C GLY A 176 23.64 -10.40 1.37
N TYR A 177 22.92 -10.11 0.28
CA TYR A 177 22.11 -11.09 -0.44
C TYR A 177 22.96 -12.28 -0.90
N ARG A 178 22.48 -13.50 -0.61
CA ARG A 178 23.01 -14.73 -1.19
C ARG A 178 21.91 -15.74 -1.47
N GLN A 179 22.14 -16.59 -2.46
CA GLN A 179 21.29 -17.73 -2.76
C GLN A 179 21.94 -19.01 -2.23
N ASP A 180 21.22 -19.74 -1.39
CA ASP A 180 21.61 -21.05 -0.90
C ASP A 180 20.69 -22.12 -1.51
N GLY A 181 21.22 -22.84 -2.50
CA GLY A 181 20.47 -23.88 -3.21
C GLY A 181 20.20 -25.13 -2.36
N LEU A 182 20.79 -25.26 -1.17
CA LEU A 182 20.63 -26.41 -0.29
C LEU A 182 19.45 -26.25 0.68
N ASP A 183 19.02 -25.01 0.96
CA ASP A 183 17.83 -24.73 1.78
C ASP A 183 16.59 -24.56 0.89
N ALA A 184 15.87 -25.65 0.67
CA ALA A 184 14.64 -25.65 -0.12
C ALA A 184 13.50 -24.81 0.51
N SER A 185 13.56 -24.53 1.81
CA SER A 185 12.50 -23.80 2.53
C SER A 185 12.69 -22.28 2.42
N GLN A 186 13.95 -21.82 2.42
CA GLN A 186 14.33 -20.43 2.34
C GLN A 186 15.66 -20.28 1.57
N PRO A 187 15.62 -20.45 0.24
CA PRO A 187 16.84 -20.47 -0.59
C PRO A 187 17.48 -19.09 -0.76
N TYR A 188 16.83 -18.03 -0.28
CA TYR A 188 17.31 -16.66 -0.37
C TYR A 188 17.61 -16.16 1.04
N LYS A 189 18.86 -15.75 1.25
CA LYS A 189 19.41 -15.36 2.55
C LYS A 189 19.94 -13.93 2.52
N GLY A 190 19.99 -13.32 3.69
CA GLY A 190 20.45 -11.96 3.92
C GLY A 190 19.57 -11.27 4.98
N PRO A 191 20.06 -10.20 5.62
CA PRO A 191 19.33 -9.53 6.70
C PRO A 191 17.91 -9.09 6.29
N PHE A 192 17.78 -8.55 5.07
CA PHE A 192 16.47 -8.16 4.55
C PHE A 192 15.56 -9.36 4.25
N PHE A 193 16.09 -10.52 3.83
CA PHE A 193 15.28 -11.72 3.59
C PHE A 193 14.80 -12.37 4.88
N GLU A 194 15.61 -12.28 5.95
CA GLU A 194 15.20 -12.68 7.30
C GLU A 194 14.09 -11.77 7.81
N PHE A 195 14.24 -10.45 7.66
CA PHE A 195 13.19 -9.48 7.93
C PHE A 195 11.91 -9.77 7.14
N LEU A 196 11.97 -9.91 5.82
CA LEU A 196 10.81 -10.23 4.98
C LEU A 196 10.12 -11.53 5.41
N SER A 197 10.90 -12.56 5.77
CA SER A 197 10.35 -13.84 6.20
C SER A 197 9.64 -13.71 7.53
N ALA A 198 10.21 -12.99 8.51
CA ALA A 198 9.59 -12.73 9.80
C ALA A 198 8.32 -11.89 9.67
N VAL A 199 8.34 -10.83 8.84
CA VAL A 199 7.16 -9.98 8.58
C VAL A 199 6.04 -10.79 7.93
N LEU A 200 6.34 -11.55 6.87
CA LEU A 200 5.30 -12.27 6.12
C LEU A 200 4.81 -13.51 6.88
N TRP A 201 5.56 -14.00 7.88
CA TRP A 201 5.17 -15.14 8.71
C TRP A 201 3.88 -14.90 9.49
N CYS A 202 3.56 -13.63 9.79
CA CYS A 202 2.29 -13.27 10.44
C CYS A 202 1.04 -13.67 9.63
N PHE A 203 1.20 -14.06 8.36
CA PHE A 203 0.16 -14.56 7.48
C PHE A 203 0.08 -16.10 7.38
N ASN A 204 0.75 -16.85 8.27
CA ASN A 204 0.73 -18.31 8.25
C ASN A 204 -0.69 -18.87 8.52
N GLY A 205 -1.15 -19.83 7.69
CA GLY A 205 -2.49 -20.41 7.83
C GLY A 205 -3.18 -21.04 6.60
N ARG A 206 -2.60 -20.98 5.38
CA ARG A 206 -2.92 -21.74 4.13
C ARG A 206 -2.45 -21.03 2.85
N GLU A 207 -2.00 -19.78 2.97
CA GLU A 207 -1.70 -18.89 1.84
C GLU A 207 -0.37 -18.12 2.01
N PHE A 208 0.46 -18.54 2.96
CA PHE A 208 1.79 -17.99 3.19
C PHE A 208 2.66 -18.15 1.92
N PRO A 209 3.27 -17.07 1.40
CA PRO A 209 4.21 -17.19 0.30
C PRO A 209 5.42 -18.03 0.77
N SER A 210 5.75 -19.10 0.06
CA SER A 210 6.95 -19.88 0.36
C SER A 210 8.21 -19.00 0.29
N GLY A 211 9.32 -19.40 0.93
CA GLY A 211 10.59 -18.67 0.83
C GLY A 211 11.04 -18.47 -0.62
N HIS A 212 10.74 -19.44 -1.51
CA HIS A 212 10.89 -19.29 -2.95
C HIS A 212 10.02 -18.16 -3.53
N ALA A 213 8.73 -18.09 -3.18
CA ALA A 213 7.82 -17.05 -3.67
C ALA A 213 8.24 -15.65 -3.19
N ILE A 214 8.67 -15.53 -1.93
CA ILE A 214 9.20 -14.28 -1.36
C ILE A 214 10.43 -13.85 -2.14
N GLY A 215 11.41 -14.74 -2.32
CA GLY A 215 12.65 -14.33 -2.97
C GLY A 215 12.55 -14.14 -4.48
N ASP A 216 11.71 -14.92 -5.17
CA ASP A 216 11.43 -14.67 -6.58
C ASP A 216 10.70 -13.33 -6.79
N ALA A 217 9.82 -12.94 -5.87
CA ALA A 217 9.15 -11.64 -5.90
C ALA A 217 10.13 -10.50 -5.58
N ALA A 218 11.00 -10.65 -4.57
CA ALA A 218 12.05 -9.68 -4.26
C ALA A 218 12.98 -9.47 -5.46
N ARG A 219 13.44 -10.55 -6.10
CA ARG A 219 14.29 -10.45 -7.29
C ARG A 219 13.62 -9.70 -8.44
N ARG A 220 12.30 -9.83 -8.62
CA ARG A 220 11.55 -9.05 -9.62
C ARG A 220 11.40 -7.59 -9.19
N ALA A 221 11.06 -7.34 -7.93
CA ALA A 221 10.92 -6.00 -7.37
C ALA A 221 12.20 -5.16 -7.52
N PHE A 222 13.38 -5.80 -7.44
CA PHE A 222 14.68 -5.13 -7.58
C PHE A 222 15.40 -5.37 -8.91
N GLY A 223 14.72 -5.91 -9.94
CA GLY A 223 15.30 -6.07 -11.28
C GLY A 223 16.47 -7.08 -11.38
N LEU A 224 16.61 -8.01 -10.44
CA LEU A 224 17.63 -9.08 -10.43
C LEU A 224 17.26 -10.30 -11.30
N ARG A 225 16.13 -10.22 -12.00
CA ARG A 225 15.67 -11.23 -12.97
C ARG A 225 15.75 -10.60 -14.36
N LYS A 226 16.67 -11.11 -15.19
CA LYS A 226 16.66 -10.87 -16.63
C LYS A 226 15.49 -11.61 -17.28
#